data_AF-A0A484YYD3-F1
#
_entry.id   AF-A0A484YYD3-F1
#
_cell.length_a   1.000
_cell.length_b   1.000
_cell.length_c   1.000
_cell.angle_alpha   90.00
_cell.angle_beta   90.00
_cell.angle_gamma   90.00
#
_symmetry.space_group_name_H-M   'P 1'
#
loop_
_entity.id
_entity.type
_entity.pdbx_description
1 polymer ?
#
loop_
_entity_poly.entity_id
_entity_poly.type
_entity_poly.pdbx_seq_one_letter_code
_entity_poly.pdbx_strand_id
1 'polypeptide(L)' 'MFLSVVTVAFRNYEGVVKTWRSLRNLARDPSITFEWIVVDGGSNDGTAEFLEKLNGEFNFTLHQRER' A
#
# COMPACT_ATOMS: atom_id res chain seq x y z
N MET A 1 18.30 3.51 6.81
CA MET A 1 17.19 4.08 7.62
C MET A 1 15.96 3.21 7.39
N PHE A 2 15.18 2.95 8.44
CA PHE A 2 13.93 2.17 8.32
C PHE A 2 12.71 3.10 8.37
N LEU A 3 11.72 2.88 7.51
CA LEU A 3 10.48 3.66 7.44
C LEU A 3 9.25 2.75 7.54
N SER A 4 8.22 3.20 8.26
CA SER A 4 6.88 2.62 8.18
C SER A 4 6.00 3.58 7.42
N VAL A 5 5.61 3.21 6.19
CA VAL A 5 4.69 4.02 5.38
C VAL A 5 3.28 3.53 5.62
N VAL A 6 2.43 4.38 6.19
CA VAL A 6 1.03 4.05 6.47
C VAL A 6 0.12 4.82 5.54
N THR A 7 -0.72 4.12 4.79
CA THR A 7 -1.70 4.72 3.87
C THR A 7 -3.10 4.32 4.30
N VAL A 8 -3.92 5.32 4.66
CA VAL A 8 -5.36 5.12 4.85
C VAL A 8 -6.05 5.46 3.53
N ALA A 9 -6.80 4.52 2.98
CA ALA A 9 -7.46 4.68 1.70
C ALA A 9 -8.96 4.34 1.80
N PHE A 10 -9.77 5.05 1.01
CA PHE A 10 -11.17 4.71 0.80
C PHE A 10 -11.60 5.20 -0.58
N ARG A 11 -12.04 4.29 -1.45
CA ARG A 11 -12.52 4.56 -2.81
C ARG A 11 -11.59 5.48 -3.62
N ASN A 12 -10.29 5.21 -3.56
CA ASN A 12 -9.27 6.00 -4.25
C ASN A 12 -8.21 5.10 -4.89
N TYR A 13 -8.66 4.27 -5.82
CA TYR A 13 -7.80 3.36 -6.58
C TYR A 13 -6.59 4.08 -7.19
N GLU A 14 -6.80 5.19 -7.89
CA GLU A 14 -5.73 5.91 -8.59
C GLU A 14 -4.65 6.44 -7.62
N GLY A 15 -5.08 6.98 -6.46
CA GLY A 15 -4.18 7.45 -5.42
C GLY A 15 -3.32 6.33 -4.82
N VAL A 16 -3.93 5.16 -4.59
CA VAL A 16 -3.23 3.98 -4.07
C VAL A 16 -2.20 3.47 -5.09
N VAL A 17 -2.57 3.35 -6.37
CA VAL A 17 -1.65 2.95 -7.44
C VAL A 17 -0.49 3.93 -7.59
N LYS A 18 -0.76 5.24 -7.51
CA LYS A 18 0.29 6.27 -7.57
C LYS A 18 1.25 6.16 -6.38
N THR A 19 0.73 5.91 -5.19
CA THR A 19 1.53 5.70 -3.97
C THR A 19 2.44 4.47 -4.14
N TRP A 20 1.89 3.34 -4.55
CA TRP A 20 2.66 2.12 -4.83
C TRP A 20 3.80 2.35 -5.84
N ARG A 21 3.54 3.08 -6.94
CA ARG A 21 4.59 3.44 -7.91
C ARG A 21 5.71 4.28 -7.28
N SER A 22 5.37 5.22 -6.39
CA SER A 22 6.37 6.03 -5.69
C SER A 22 7.21 5.19 -4.73
N LEU A 23 6.61 4.21 -4.04
CA LEU A 23 7.32 3.27 -3.17
C LEU A 23 8.25 2.34 -3.94
N ARG A 24 7.87 1.93 -5.16
CA ARG A 24 8.80 1.20 -6.06
C ARG A 24 10.07 1.99 -6.37
N ASN A 25 9.98 3.31 -6.50
CA ASN A 25 11.15 4.15 -6.69
C ASN A 25 11.99 4.26 -5.42
N LEU A 26 11.33 4.39 -4.25
CA LEU A 26 12.00 4.42 -2.95
C LEU A 26 12.78 3.13 -2.69
N ALA A 27 12.20 1.97 -3.03
CA ALA A 27 12.84 0.66 -2.87
C ALA A 27 14.10 0.45 -3.71
N ARG A 28 14.41 1.35 -4.66
CA ARG A 28 15.67 1.30 -5.42
C ARG A 28 16.85 1.88 -4.65
N ASP A 29 16.60 2.63 -3.58
CA ASP A 29 17.66 3.16 -2.73
C ASP A 29 18.04 2.11 -1.65
N PRO A 30 19.22 1.49 -1.72
CA PRO A 30 19.62 0.45 -0.78
C PRO A 30 19.87 0.97 0.64
N SER A 31 19.97 2.29 0.84
CA SER A 31 20.12 2.89 2.16
C SER A 31 18.79 2.99 2.92
N ILE A 32 17.67 2.72 2.25
CA ILE A 32 16.31 2.81 2.78
C ILE A 32 15.67 1.43 2.76
N THR A 33 15.21 1.00 3.93
CA THR A 33 14.35 -0.17 4.08
C THR A 33 13.00 0.30 4.63
N PHE A 34 11.92 -0.35 4.23
CA PHE A 34 10.59 0.05 4.69
C PHE A 34 9.58 -1.10 4.66
N GLU A 35 8.50 -0.87 5.39
CA GLU A 35 7.23 -1.60 5.27
C GLU A 35 6.14 -0.67 4.76
N TRP A 36 5.15 -1.23 4.07
CA TRP A 36 3.97 -0.48 3.63
C TRP A 36 2.69 -1.08 4.21
N ILE A 37 2.04 -0.32 5.07
CA ILE A 37 0.80 -0.72 5.74
C ILE A 37 -0.34 0.06 5.09
N VAL A 38 -1.34 -0.66 4.58
CA VAL A 38 -2.54 -0.05 4.02
C VAL A 38 -3.75 -0.39 4.85
N VAL A 39 -4.46 0.64 5.32
CA VAL A 39 -5.75 0.52 5.99
C VAL A 39 -6.82 0.94 4.99
N ASP A 40 -7.50 -0.03 4.42
CA ASP A 40 -8.60 0.20 3.49
C ASP A 40 -9.94 0.27 4.24
N GLY A 41 -10.69 1.35 3.97
CA GLY A 41 -11.98 1.63 4.59
C GLY A 41 -13.15 0.77 4.11
N GLY A 42 -12.89 -0.36 3.43
CA GLY A 42 -13.93 -1.21 2.83
C GLY A 42 -14.31 -0.73 1.42
N SER A 43 -13.31 -0.41 0.61
CA SER A 43 -13.48 0.06 -0.76
C SER A 43 -14.07 -1.02 -1.66
N ASN A 44 -14.88 -0.60 -2.64
CA ASN A 44 -15.53 -1.47 -3.62
C ASN A 44 -15.37 -0.94 -5.05
N ASP A 45 -14.32 -0.15 -5.28
CA ASP A 45 -14.00 0.54 -6.53
C ASP A 45 -12.81 -0.11 -7.27
N GLY A 46 -12.38 -1.31 -6.85
CA GLY A 46 -11.15 -1.94 -7.35
C GLY A 46 -9.93 -1.75 -6.44
N THR A 47 -10.01 -0.89 -5.41
CA THR A 47 -8.88 -0.64 -4.51
C THR A 47 -8.49 -1.88 -3.70
N ALA A 48 -9.47 -2.58 -3.12
CA ALA A 48 -9.22 -3.78 -2.33
C ALA A 48 -8.62 -4.90 -3.21
N GLU A 49 -9.20 -5.12 -4.39
CA GLU A 49 -8.76 -6.13 -5.36
C GLU A 49 -7.35 -5.85 -5.90
N PHE A 50 -6.96 -4.57 -6.00
CA PHE A 50 -5.59 -4.19 -6.34
C PHE A 50 -4.63 -4.52 -5.22
N LEU A 51 -4.96 -4.11 -3.98
CA LEU A 51 -4.13 -4.31 -2.81
C LEU A 51 -3.92 -5.80 -2.52
N GLU A 52 -4.95 -6.64 -2.68
CA GLU A 52 -4.86 -8.09 -2.52
C GLU A 52 -3.89 -8.75 -3.53
N LYS A 53 -3.76 -8.20 -4.73
CA LYS A 53 -2.85 -8.73 -5.77
C LYS A 53 -1.38 -8.43 -5.51
N LEU A 54 -1.06 -7.48 -4.64
CA LEU A 54 0.32 -7.08 -4.33
C LEU A 54 1.00 -7.99 -3.31
N ASN A 55 0.35 -9.09 -2.91
CA ASN A 55 0.68 -9.94 -1.78
C ASN A 55 2.19 -10.30 -1.73
N GLY A 56 2.92 -9.63 -0.82
CA GLY A 56 4.34 -9.84 -0.56
C GLY A 56 5.31 -8.73 -1.03
N GLU A 57 4.86 -7.72 -1.79
CA GLU A 57 5.72 -6.56 -2.10
C GLU A 57 5.95 -5.69 -0.85
N PHE A 58 7.16 -5.20 -0.62
CA PHE A 58 7.48 -4.20 0.43
C PHE A 58 7.11 -4.57 1.88
N ASN A 59 7.13 -5.85 2.26
CA ASN A 59 6.66 -6.30 3.58
C ASN A 59 5.23 -5.78 3.87
N PHE A 60 4.39 -5.82 2.84
CA PHE A 60 3.07 -5.22 2.85
C PHE A 60 2.10 -5.91 3.81
N THR A 61 1.34 -5.10 4.55
CA THR A 61 0.22 -5.57 5.38
C THR A 61 -1.04 -4.81 4.99
N LEU A 62 -2.10 -5.55 4.65
CA LEU A 62 -3.43 -5.02 4.35
C LEU A 62 -4.36 -5.20 5.55
N HIS A 63 -4.94 -4.11 6.03
CA HIS A 63 -6.07 -4.13 6.95
C HIS A 63 -7.31 -3.66 6.22
N GLN A 64 -8.32 -4.52 6.12
CA GLN A 64 -9.65 -4.14 5.64
C GLN A 64 -10.60 -4.06 6.83
N ARG A 65 -11.47 -3.05 6.86
CA ARG A 65 -12.56 -3.00 7.83
C ARG A 65 -13.61 -4.05 7.47
N GLU A 66 -13.88 -5.00 8.37
CA GLU A 66 -15.05 -5.88 8.27
C GLU A 66 -16.31 -5.01 8.32
N ARG A 67 -17.24 -5.25 7.37
CA ARG A 67 -18.51 -4.51 7.27
C ARG A 67 -19.39 -4.72 8.50
#